data_AF-A0AA95ZD05-F1
#
_entry.id   AF-A0AA95ZD05-F1
#
_cell.length_a   1.000
_cell.length_b   1.000
_cell.length_c   1.000
_cell.angle_alpha   90.00
_cell.angle_beta   90.00
_cell.angle_gamma   90.00
#
_symmetry.space_group_name_H-M   'P 1'
#
loop_
_entity.id
_entity.type
_entity.pdbx_description
1 polymer ?
#
loop_
_entity_poly.entity_id
_entity_poly.type
_entity_poly.pdbx_seq_one_letter_code
_entity_poly.pdbx_strand_id
1 'polypeptide(L)'
;MSLIDENDPVQSVFAPVLGLPAWSVQKGQGSMLTFEFGNPSLYIREPIETKEAASAKIVAWRRRRTVKPIGEWWLWIYCCNWRCIVRGREAAHSESTSKRIGSAARELDGQRLLSISVDPLKGTSRFAFDLGAVLETWPYEDEDLDEQWWLQHRSSYTFAYRKDGRYSWSAERSGEEVWLPLPSGATGIVA
;
A
#
# COMPACT_ATOMS: atom_id res chain seq x y z
N MET A 1 -9.27 19.98 13.57
CA MET A 1 -9.73 19.88 12.18
C MET A 1 -9.57 18.41 11.82
N SER A 2 -10.65 17.65 11.61
CA SER A 2 -10.49 16.24 11.26
C SER A 2 -9.77 16.16 9.91
N LEU A 3 -8.69 15.38 9.84
CA LEU A 3 -7.91 15.18 8.61
C LEU A 3 -8.65 14.31 7.59
N ILE A 4 -9.78 13.71 8.00
CA ILE A 4 -10.63 12.85 7.20
C ILE A 4 -12.06 13.41 7.20
N ASP A 5 -12.67 13.49 6.01
CA ASP A 5 -14.12 13.58 5.84
C ASP A 5 -14.70 12.18 6.05
N GLU A 6 -15.56 12.03 7.06
CA GLU A 6 -16.18 10.75 7.39
C GLU A 6 -17.18 10.28 6.32
N ASN A 7 -17.65 11.17 5.44
CA ASN A 7 -18.53 10.82 4.33
C ASN A 7 -17.77 10.23 3.14
N ASP A 8 -16.50 10.62 2.95
CA ASP A 8 -15.60 10.02 1.97
C ASP A 8 -14.17 9.92 2.52
N PRO A 9 -13.93 8.95 3.41
CA PRO A 9 -12.66 8.86 4.11
C PRO A 9 -11.54 8.36 3.20
N VAL A 10 -11.88 7.59 2.16
CA VAL A 10 -10.94 7.16 1.12
C VAL A 10 -10.49 8.35 0.28
N GLN A 11 -11.40 9.24 -0.15
CA GLN A 11 -10.96 10.45 -0.85
C GLN A 11 -10.10 11.35 -0.01
N SER A 12 -10.52 11.57 1.23
CA SER A 12 -9.80 12.47 2.11
C SER A 12 -8.34 12.03 2.30
N VAL A 13 -8.11 10.73 2.48
CA VAL A 13 -6.75 10.23 2.72
C VAL A 13 -5.91 10.15 1.43
N PHE A 14 -6.52 9.84 0.28
CA PHE A 14 -5.80 9.72 -0.98
C PHE A 14 -5.63 11.06 -1.71
N ALA A 15 -6.43 12.09 -1.44
CA ALA A 15 -6.34 13.41 -2.06
C ALA A 15 -4.89 13.95 -2.22
N PRO A 16 -4.01 13.91 -1.21
CA PRO A 16 -2.62 14.37 -1.36
C PRO A 16 -1.72 13.45 -2.20
N VAL A 17 -2.14 12.22 -2.48
CA VAL A 17 -1.39 11.22 -3.25
C VAL A 17 -1.87 11.16 -4.71
N LEU A 18 -3.12 11.52 -4.97
CA LEU A 18 -3.68 11.57 -6.31
C LEU A 18 -2.89 12.55 -7.20
N GLY A 19 -2.59 12.12 -8.42
CA GLY A 19 -1.76 12.83 -9.39
C GLY A 19 -0.25 12.70 -9.16
N LEU A 20 0.20 12.18 -8.02
CA LEU A 20 1.62 11.94 -7.77
C LEU A 20 2.10 10.65 -8.44
N PRO A 21 3.34 10.63 -8.97
CA PRO A 21 3.95 9.40 -9.47
C PRO A 21 4.16 8.41 -8.31
N ALA A 22 3.76 7.17 -8.51
CA ALA A 22 4.26 6.05 -7.73
C ALA A 22 5.73 5.84 -8.06
N TRP A 23 6.57 5.63 -7.06
CA TRP A 23 7.98 5.33 -7.28
C TRP A 23 8.51 4.29 -6.30
N SER A 24 9.61 3.63 -6.69
CA SER A 24 10.14 2.47 -5.96
C SER A 24 9.06 1.40 -5.72
N VAL A 25 8.21 1.15 -6.73
CA VAL A 25 7.21 0.10 -6.66
C VAL A 25 7.90 -1.26 -6.62
N GLN A 26 7.68 -2.00 -5.54
CA GLN A 26 8.43 -3.22 -5.25
C GLN A 26 7.52 -4.35 -4.79
N LYS A 27 7.96 -5.57 -5.12
CA LYS A 27 7.44 -6.78 -4.50
C LYS A 27 8.02 -6.91 -3.09
N GLY A 28 7.15 -6.96 -2.08
CA GLY A 28 7.48 -7.26 -0.69
C GLY A 28 7.62 -8.77 -0.42
N GLN A 29 7.39 -9.18 0.83
CA GLN A 29 7.32 -10.59 1.19
C GLN A 29 6.08 -11.25 0.56
N GLY A 30 6.20 -12.51 0.13
CA GLY A 30 5.09 -13.19 -0.55
C GLY A 30 4.67 -12.44 -1.83
N SER A 31 3.39 -12.11 -1.94
CA SER A 31 2.78 -11.39 -3.06
C SER A 31 2.59 -9.89 -2.83
N MET A 32 3.02 -9.36 -1.68
CA MET A 32 2.80 -7.97 -1.30
C MET A 32 3.40 -6.98 -2.30
N LEU A 33 2.77 -5.82 -2.46
CA LEU A 33 3.29 -4.71 -3.25
C LEU A 33 3.43 -3.47 -2.39
N THR A 34 4.53 -2.73 -2.55
CA THR A 34 4.79 -1.48 -1.84
C THR A 34 5.06 -0.36 -2.83
N PHE A 35 4.54 0.84 -2.55
CA PHE A 35 4.65 2.03 -3.39
C PHE A 35 5.05 3.22 -2.53
N GLU A 36 6.05 3.99 -2.95
CA GLU A 36 6.37 5.28 -2.33
C GLU A 36 5.75 6.39 -3.19
N PHE A 37 5.28 7.48 -2.55
CA PHE A 37 4.82 8.70 -3.22
C PHE A 37 5.32 9.95 -2.50
N GLY A 38 5.19 11.10 -3.17
CA GLY A 38 5.54 12.41 -2.60
C GLY A 38 7.03 12.65 -2.53
N ASN A 39 7.43 13.59 -1.67
CA ASN A 39 8.81 14.05 -1.59
C ASN A 39 9.74 12.95 -1.07
N PRO A 40 10.89 12.71 -1.72
CA PRO A 40 11.84 11.71 -1.25
C PRO A 40 12.60 12.20 -0.01
N SER A 41 12.80 11.29 0.93
CA SER A 41 13.72 11.45 2.06
C SER A 41 14.59 10.19 2.20
N LEU A 42 15.61 10.23 3.07
CA LEU A 42 16.47 9.08 3.31
C LEU A 42 16.07 8.36 4.60
N TYR A 43 15.76 7.08 4.47
CA TYR A 43 15.75 6.17 5.61
C TYR A 43 17.18 5.67 5.84
N ILE A 44 17.71 5.93 7.03
CA ILE A 44 19.03 5.46 7.45
C ILE A 44 18.85 4.59 8.70
N ARG A 45 19.17 3.31 8.57
CA ARG A 45 19.32 2.40 9.71
C ARG A 45 20.79 2.20 9.99
N GLU A 46 21.24 2.65 11.15
CA GLU A 46 22.60 2.39 11.64
C GLU A 46 22.82 0.90 11.96
N PRO A 47 24.06 0.42 11.97
CA PRO A 47 24.41 -0.92 12.42
C PRO A 47 23.78 -1.24 13.79
N ILE A 48 23.13 -2.40 13.89
CA ILE A 48 22.53 -2.87 15.13
C ILE A 48 23.46 -3.93 15.72
N GLU A 49 23.87 -3.71 16.97
CA GLU A 49 24.64 -4.69 17.72
C GLU A 49 23.75 -5.88 18.11
N THR A 50 24.19 -7.09 17.77
CA THR A 50 23.46 -8.32 18.08
C THR A 50 23.97 -8.92 19.38
N LYS A 51 23.11 -8.97 20.41
CA LYS A 51 23.42 -9.59 21.71
C LYS A 51 23.09 -11.09 21.80
N GLU A 52 22.37 -11.62 20.82
CA GLU A 52 21.83 -13.00 20.85
C GLU A 52 22.41 -13.89 19.74
N ALA A 53 22.22 -15.20 19.89
CA ALA A 53 22.56 -16.23 18.92
C ALA A 53 21.68 -16.13 17.66
N ALA A 54 21.97 -15.15 16.80
CA ALA A 54 21.41 -15.04 15.47
C ALA A 54 22.31 -15.76 14.44
N SER A 55 21.73 -16.20 13.32
CA SER A 55 22.52 -16.79 12.24
C SER A 55 23.54 -15.80 11.69
N ALA A 56 24.68 -16.30 11.18
CA ALA A 56 25.74 -15.46 10.62
C ALA A 56 25.23 -14.49 9.55
N LYS A 57 24.23 -14.90 8.75
CA LYS A 57 23.57 -14.06 7.74
C LYS A 57 22.83 -12.87 8.36
N ILE A 58 22.08 -13.09 9.44
CA ILE A 58 21.34 -12.03 10.16
C ILE A 58 22.32 -11.07 10.83
N VAL A 59 23.38 -11.60 11.46
CA VAL A 59 24.43 -10.77 12.08
C VAL A 59 25.10 -9.89 11.02
N ALA A 60 25.49 -10.46 9.88
CA ALA A 60 26.11 -9.71 8.80
C ALA A 60 25.20 -8.62 8.22
N TRP A 61 23.89 -8.87 8.10
CA TRP A 61 22.91 -7.88 7.65
C TRP A 61 22.74 -6.75 8.68
N ARG A 62 22.58 -7.08 9.97
CA ARG A 62 22.38 -6.10 11.05
C ARG A 62 23.57 -5.16 11.24
N ARG A 63 24.80 -5.66 11.05
CA ARG A 63 26.06 -4.89 11.17
C ARG A 63 26.29 -3.88 10.04
N ARG A 64 25.50 -3.88 8.97
CA ARG A 64 25.62 -2.92 7.88
C ARG A 64 24.71 -1.73 8.13
N ARG A 65 25.15 -0.53 7.73
CA ARG A 65 24.24 0.60 7.54
C ARG A 65 23.34 0.33 6.34
N THR A 66 22.06 0.59 6.47
CA THR A 66 21.11 0.55 5.35
C THR A 66 20.65 1.96 5.06
N VAL A 67 20.88 2.43 3.83
CA VAL A 67 20.38 3.72 3.33
C VAL A 67 19.46 3.41 2.17
N LYS A 68 18.22 3.89 2.21
CA LYS A 68 17.29 3.80 1.08
C LYS A 68 16.45 5.08 0.95
N PRO A 69 16.11 5.51 -0.28
CA PRO A 69 15.11 6.54 -0.48
C PRO A 69 13.74 6.01 -0.01
N ILE A 70 12.94 6.90 0.57
CA ILE A 70 11.59 6.65 1.03
C ILE A 70 10.70 7.85 0.75
N GLY A 71 9.42 7.61 0.48
CA GLY A 71 8.44 8.65 0.24
C GLY A 71 7.87 9.24 1.51
N GLU A 72 7.31 10.43 1.34
CA GLU A 72 6.38 11.07 2.27
C GLU A 72 5.17 10.18 2.53
N TRP A 73 4.76 9.42 1.52
CA TRP A 73 3.63 8.48 1.55
C TRP A 73 4.07 7.08 1.18
N TRP A 74 3.48 6.10 1.84
CA TRP A 74 3.73 4.69 1.59
C TRP A 74 2.42 3.92 1.51
N LEU A 75 2.12 3.37 0.33
CA LEU A 75 0.99 2.45 0.13
C LEU A 75 1.52 1.02 0.14
N TRP A 76 0.85 0.16 0.88
CA TRP A 76 1.20 -1.25 0.94
C TRP A 76 -0.06 -2.10 0.73
N ILE A 77 -0.03 -2.90 -0.34
CA ILE A 77 -1.03 -3.92 -0.65
C ILE A 77 -0.62 -5.20 0.07
N TYR A 78 -1.50 -5.66 0.95
CA TYR A 78 -1.21 -6.60 2.02
C TYR A 78 -2.31 -7.66 2.09
N CYS A 79 -1.94 -8.93 2.25
CA CYS A 79 -2.86 -10.02 2.57
C CYS A 79 -4.21 -10.04 1.82
N CYS A 80 -4.16 -9.79 0.51
CA CYS A 80 -5.32 -9.83 -0.35
C CYS A 80 -4.97 -10.45 -1.70
N ASN A 81 -6.00 -10.87 -2.42
CA ASN A 81 -5.83 -11.12 -3.83
C ASN A 81 -5.65 -9.79 -4.56
N TRP A 82 -4.84 -9.79 -5.61
CA TRP A 82 -4.73 -8.65 -6.49
C TRP A 82 -4.40 -9.10 -7.90
N ARG A 83 -4.72 -8.25 -8.87
CA ARG A 83 -4.22 -8.36 -10.24
C ARG A 83 -3.83 -7.00 -10.79
N CYS A 84 -2.75 -6.99 -11.56
CA CYS A 84 -2.28 -5.84 -12.29
C CYS A 84 -2.62 -6.03 -13.77
N ILE A 85 -3.38 -5.09 -14.32
CA ILE A 85 -3.78 -5.04 -15.72
C ILE A 85 -3.01 -3.90 -16.37
N VAL A 86 -2.31 -4.18 -17.47
CA VAL A 86 -1.55 -3.20 -18.24
C VAL A 86 -2.06 -3.24 -19.66
N ARG A 87 -2.54 -2.10 -20.17
CA ARG A 87 -3.08 -1.98 -21.55
C ARG A 87 -4.18 -3.03 -21.84
N GLY A 88 -5.05 -3.26 -20.87
CA GLY A 88 -6.19 -4.18 -20.98
C GLY A 88 -5.83 -5.67 -20.88
N ARG A 89 -4.59 -6.03 -20.54
CA ARG A 89 -4.17 -7.42 -20.33
C ARG A 89 -3.60 -7.63 -18.94
N GLU A 90 -3.89 -8.76 -18.33
CA GLU A 90 -3.32 -9.10 -17.04
C GLU A 90 -1.79 -9.32 -17.17
N ALA A 91 -1.02 -8.52 -16.44
CA ALA A 91 0.43 -8.64 -16.37
C ALA A 91 0.84 -9.70 -15.31
N ALA A 92 0.26 -9.59 -14.11
CA ALA A 92 0.45 -10.51 -13.00
C ALA A 92 -0.71 -10.43 -12.01
N HIS A 93 -0.79 -11.43 -11.13
CA HIS A 93 -1.71 -11.49 -9.99
C HIS A 93 -0.96 -11.98 -8.73
N SER A 94 -1.63 -11.99 -7.58
CA SER A 94 -1.07 -12.36 -6.27
C SER A 94 -0.34 -13.71 -6.26
N GLU A 95 -0.82 -14.70 -7.00
CA GLU A 95 -0.22 -16.04 -7.06
C GLU A 95 0.82 -16.21 -8.21
N SER A 96 1.08 -15.15 -8.97
CA SER A 96 2.09 -15.19 -10.02
C SER A 96 3.50 -15.40 -9.44
N THR A 97 4.41 -15.88 -10.29
CA THR A 97 5.81 -16.04 -9.88
C THR A 97 6.44 -14.70 -9.47
N SER A 98 7.42 -14.74 -8.57
CA SER A 98 8.14 -13.54 -8.10
C SER A 98 8.69 -12.69 -9.26
N LYS A 99 9.15 -13.33 -10.35
CA LYS A 99 9.62 -12.64 -11.56
C LYS A 99 8.50 -11.88 -12.27
N ARG A 100 7.31 -12.49 -12.40
CA ARG A 100 6.13 -11.83 -13.01
C ARG A 100 5.62 -10.69 -12.15
N ILE A 101 5.52 -10.89 -10.84
CA ILE A 101 5.14 -9.81 -9.90
C ILE A 101 6.14 -8.65 -9.99
N GLY A 102 7.45 -8.94 -10.01
CA GLY A 102 8.47 -7.90 -10.18
C GLY A 102 8.38 -7.16 -11.52
N SER A 103 7.98 -7.83 -12.61
CA SER A 103 7.70 -7.13 -13.87
C SER A 103 6.46 -6.25 -13.79
N ALA A 104 5.36 -6.71 -13.19
CA ALA A 104 4.15 -5.89 -13.01
C ALA A 104 4.41 -4.68 -12.10
N ALA A 105 5.22 -4.84 -11.05
CA ALA A 105 5.66 -3.73 -10.21
C ALA A 105 6.38 -2.64 -11.02
N ARG A 106 7.26 -3.03 -11.97
CA ARG A 106 7.93 -2.09 -12.87
C ARG A 106 7.00 -1.40 -13.87
N GLU A 107 5.90 -2.05 -14.26
CA GLU A 107 4.89 -1.39 -15.10
C GLU A 107 4.14 -0.30 -14.32
N LEU A 108 3.91 -0.51 -13.02
CA LEU A 108 3.27 0.48 -12.14
C LEU A 108 4.23 1.62 -11.73
N ASP A 109 5.53 1.32 -11.65
CA ASP A 109 6.58 2.28 -11.24
C ASP A 109 6.68 3.45 -12.23
N GLY A 110 6.64 4.67 -11.69
CA GLY A 110 6.70 5.92 -12.45
C GLY A 110 5.35 6.44 -12.95
N GLN A 111 4.26 5.66 -12.88
CA GLN A 111 2.93 6.15 -13.26
C GLN A 111 2.29 6.97 -12.16
N ARG A 112 1.48 7.96 -12.52
CA ARG A 112 0.70 8.76 -11.57
C ARG A 112 -0.55 8.03 -11.15
N LEU A 113 -0.84 7.99 -9.85
CA LEU A 113 -2.10 7.46 -9.34
C LEU A 113 -3.22 8.45 -9.65
N LEU A 114 -4.12 8.10 -10.57
CA LEU A 114 -5.23 8.96 -10.99
C LEU A 114 -6.47 8.80 -10.14
N SER A 115 -6.74 7.58 -9.67
CA SER A 115 -7.94 7.33 -8.89
C SER A 115 -7.83 6.10 -8.01
N ILE A 116 -8.63 6.10 -6.95
CA ILE A 116 -8.93 4.94 -6.13
C ILE A 116 -10.43 4.80 -5.97
N SER A 117 -10.99 3.62 -6.18
CA SER A 117 -12.39 3.32 -5.85
C SER A 117 -12.48 2.08 -4.99
N VAL A 118 -13.36 2.10 -4.00
CA VAL A 118 -13.58 0.99 -3.08
C VAL A 118 -15.06 0.59 -3.11
N ASP A 119 -15.32 -0.71 -3.30
CA ASP A 119 -16.64 -1.30 -3.10
C ASP A 119 -16.64 -1.99 -1.73
N PRO A 120 -17.17 -1.34 -0.67
CA PRO A 120 -17.13 -1.89 0.68
C PRO A 120 -18.01 -3.12 0.87
N LEU A 121 -19.01 -3.34 -0.01
CA LEU A 121 -19.86 -4.52 0.06
C LEU A 121 -19.13 -5.77 -0.46
N LYS A 122 -18.26 -5.60 -1.45
CA LYS A 122 -17.46 -6.70 -2.02
C LYS A 122 -16.05 -6.79 -1.46
N GLY A 123 -15.64 -5.80 -0.65
CA GLY A 123 -14.27 -5.70 -0.20
C GLY A 123 -13.28 -5.39 -1.31
N THR A 124 -13.71 -4.85 -2.46
CA THR A 124 -12.81 -4.70 -3.62
C THR A 124 -12.28 -3.28 -3.73
N SER A 125 -11.05 -3.11 -4.21
CA SER A 125 -10.47 -1.79 -4.50
C SER A 125 -9.87 -1.76 -5.88
N ARG A 126 -9.85 -0.58 -6.50
CA ARG A 126 -9.27 -0.37 -7.82
C ARG A 126 -8.47 0.92 -7.84
N PHE A 127 -7.21 0.82 -8.23
CA PHE A 127 -6.25 1.92 -8.37
C PHE A 127 -5.96 2.11 -9.86
N ALA A 128 -6.24 3.29 -10.41
CA ALA A 128 -5.99 3.60 -11.82
C ALA A 128 -4.77 4.49 -11.98
N PHE A 129 -3.95 4.21 -13.00
CA PHE A 129 -2.73 4.95 -13.27
C PHE A 129 -2.73 5.59 -14.67
N ASP A 130 -1.98 6.67 -14.83
CA ASP A 130 -2.03 7.56 -16.01
C ASP A 130 -1.52 6.95 -17.33
N LEU A 131 -0.63 5.96 -17.27
CA LEU A 131 -0.12 5.26 -18.46
C LEU A 131 -0.86 3.93 -18.73
N GLY A 132 -2.06 3.77 -18.15
CA GLY A 132 -3.00 2.69 -18.45
C GLY A 132 -2.78 1.40 -17.66
N ALA A 133 -1.99 1.45 -16.57
CA ALA A 133 -2.02 0.37 -15.59
C ALA A 133 -3.21 0.51 -14.64
N VAL A 134 -3.70 -0.63 -14.19
CA VAL A 134 -4.77 -0.74 -13.20
C VAL A 134 -4.37 -1.83 -12.22
N LEU A 135 -4.49 -1.54 -10.92
CA LEU A 135 -4.36 -2.54 -9.87
C LEU A 135 -5.73 -2.75 -9.22
N GLU A 136 -6.18 -3.99 -9.18
CA GLU A 136 -7.42 -4.38 -8.50
C GLU A 136 -7.09 -5.30 -7.34
N THR A 137 -7.78 -5.13 -6.21
CA THR A 137 -7.64 -5.96 -5.01
C THR A 137 -8.99 -6.50 -4.59
N TRP A 138 -8.99 -7.70 -3.98
CA TRP A 138 -10.17 -8.31 -3.37
C TRP A 138 -9.75 -9.27 -2.25
N PRO A 139 -10.68 -9.64 -1.34
CA PRO A 139 -10.37 -10.53 -0.23
C PRO A 139 -9.89 -11.91 -0.67
N TYR A 140 -9.13 -12.58 0.20
CA TYR A 140 -9.00 -14.04 0.16
C TYR A 140 -10.32 -14.69 0.59
N GLU A 141 -10.58 -15.90 0.11
CA GLU A 141 -11.81 -16.64 0.43
C GLU A 141 -11.79 -17.20 1.87
N ASP A 142 -10.61 -17.60 2.38
CA ASP A 142 -10.50 -18.46 3.56
C ASP A 142 -9.53 -17.96 4.66
N GLU A 143 -9.07 -16.71 4.61
CA GLU A 143 -8.11 -16.20 5.60
C GLU A 143 -8.73 -15.24 6.63
N ASP A 144 -8.38 -15.44 7.91
CA ASP A 144 -8.61 -14.51 9.01
C ASP A 144 -7.81 -13.20 8.89
N LEU A 145 -7.01 -13.05 7.82
CA LEU A 145 -6.32 -11.80 7.52
C LEU A 145 -7.33 -10.80 6.99
N ASP A 146 -7.62 -9.79 7.80
CA ASP A 146 -8.68 -8.84 7.49
C ASP A 146 -8.19 -7.67 6.66
N GLU A 147 -6.95 -7.20 6.84
CA GLU A 147 -6.42 -6.01 6.17
C GLU A 147 -5.95 -6.30 4.75
N GLN A 148 -6.39 -5.47 3.80
CA GLN A 148 -6.03 -5.57 2.38
C GLN A 148 -4.98 -4.56 1.95
N TRP A 149 -5.04 -3.35 2.50
CA TRP A 149 -4.05 -2.32 2.20
C TRP A 149 -4.08 -1.22 3.23
N TRP A 150 -2.99 -0.48 3.28
CA TRP A 150 -2.82 0.67 4.13
C TRP A 150 -2.02 1.76 3.42
N LEU A 151 -2.44 3.00 3.64
CA LEU A 151 -1.76 4.20 3.20
C LEU A 151 -1.24 4.92 4.45
N GLN A 152 0.07 5.11 4.52
CA GLN A 152 0.73 5.78 5.64
C GLN A 152 1.39 7.06 5.16
N HIS A 153 1.08 8.16 5.86
CA HIS A 153 1.93 9.34 5.83
C HIS A 153 3.06 9.14 6.84
N ARG A 154 4.31 9.40 6.42
CA ARG A 154 5.52 8.99 7.15
C ARG A 154 5.58 9.47 8.61
N SER A 155 5.05 10.65 8.90
CA SER A 155 5.24 11.32 10.20
C SER A 155 3.95 11.52 10.98
N SER A 156 2.78 11.12 10.48
CA SER A 156 1.52 11.58 11.08
C SER A 156 0.42 10.56 11.18
N TYR A 157 0.12 9.75 10.16
CA TYR A 157 -1.05 8.89 10.26
C TYR A 157 -0.99 7.68 9.34
N THR A 158 -1.80 6.70 9.70
CA THR A 158 -2.04 5.49 8.93
C THR A 158 -3.53 5.35 8.68
N PHE A 159 -3.90 5.02 7.45
CA PHE A 159 -5.22 4.57 7.08
C PHE A 159 -5.13 3.13 6.60
N ALA A 160 -5.97 2.25 7.13
CA ALA A 160 -6.02 0.84 6.76
C ALA A 160 -7.43 0.46 6.31
N TYR A 161 -7.52 -0.44 5.34
CA TYR A 161 -8.79 -0.95 4.81
C TYR A 161 -8.83 -2.48 4.91
N ARG A 162 -9.99 -3.00 5.30
CA ARG A 162 -10.23 -4.43 5.52
C ARG A 162 -11.20 -5.05 4.52
N LYS A 163 -11.17 -6.38 4.46
CA LYS A 163 -12.04 -7.24 3.64
C LYS A 163 -13.53 -7.07 3.92
N ASP A 164 -13.90 -6.70 5.14
CA ASP A 164 -15.28 -6.52 5.60
C ASP A 164 -15.84 -5.11 5.33
N GLY A 165 -15.16 -4.34 4.48
CA GLY A 165 -15.60 -2.98 4.12
C GLY A 165 -15.37 -1.96 5.22
N ARG A 166 -14.57 -2.28 6.25
CA ARG A 166 -14.22 -1.35 7.32
C ARG A 166 -12.87 -0.69 7.08
N TYR A 167 -12.71 0.49 7.64
CA TYR A 167 -11.44 1.20 7.67
C TYR A 167 -11.07 1.59 9.10
N SER A 168 -9.77 1.76 9.33
CA SER A 168 -9.24 2.39 10.52
C SER A 168 -8.35 3.55 10.10
N TRP A 169 -8.34 4.60 10.91
CA TRP A 169 -7.44 5.72 10.77
C TRP A 169 -6.89 6.08 12.14
N SER A 170 -5.56 6.21 12.22
CA SER A 170 -4.87 6.59 13.44
C SER A 170 -3.83 7.68 13.16
N ALA A 171 -3.89 8.77 13.92
CA ALA A 171 -2.86 9.81 13.95
C ALA A 171 -1.65 9.42 14.82
N GLU A 172 -1.73 8.34 15.58
CA GLU A 172 -0.63 7.81 16.36
C GLU A 172 -0.67 6.28 16.37
N ARG A 173 0.51 5.67 16.27
CA ARG A 173 0.69 4.22 16.12
C ARG A 173 0.43 3.41 17.42
N SER A 174 -0.09 4.06 18.46
CA SER A 174 -0.18 3.55 19.84
C SER A 174 -1.60 3.50 20.42
N GLY A 175 -2.63 3.76 19.61
CA GLY A 175 -4.04 3.62 20.01
C GLY A 175 -4.61 2.24 19.70
N GLU A 176 -5.67 1.86 20.42
CA GLU A 176 -6.53 0.73 20.05
C GLU A 176 -7.20 1.04 18.70
N GLU A 177 -7.09 0.13 17.73
CA GLU A 177 -7.63 0.35 16.38
C GLU A 177 -9.16 0.28 16.39
N VAL A 178 -9.80 1.41 16.11
CA VAL A 178 -11.24 1.47 15.90
C VAL A 178 -11.52 1.26 14.41
N TRP A 179 -12.40 0.29 14.11
CA TRP A 179 -12.77 -0.10 12.75
C TRP A 179 -14.19 0.36 12.40
N LEU A 180 -14.27 1.40 11.58
CA LEU A 180 -15.51 2.04 11.16
C LEU A 180 -15.99 1.50 9.81
N PRO A 181 -17.30 1.39 9.57
CA PRO A 181 -17.82 1.01 8.25
C PRO A 181 -17.50 2.10 7.23
N LEU A 182 -17.06 1.71 6.03
CA LEU A 182 -16.88 2.64 4.92
C LEU A 182 -18.25 2.97 4.30
N PRO A 183 -18.59 4.26 4.08
CA PRO A 183 -19.84 4.65 3.43
C PRO A 183 -19.97 4.07 2.00
N SER A 184 -21.18 3.66 1.64
CA SER A 184 -21.51 3.18 0.30
C SER A 184 -21.33 4.30 -0.74
N GLY A 185 -20.49 4.08 -1.76
CA GLY A 185 -20.31 5.05 -2.86
C GLY A 185 -19.06 5.93 -2.78
N ALA A 186 -18.17 5.71 -1.81
CA ALA A 186 -16.88 6.41 -1.71
C ALA A 186 -16.05 6.20 -2.98
N THR A 187 -15.94 7.24 -3.82
CA THR A 187 -15.28 7.17 -5.11
C THR A 187 -14.25 8.26 -5.28
N GLY A 188 -13.07 7.78 -5.65
CA GLY A 188 -11.82 8.46 -5.93
C GLY A 188 -11.29 9.23 -7.10
N ILE A 189 -11.96 10.25 -7.60
CA ILE A 189 -11.74 10.71 -8.95
C ILE A 189 -11.03 12.06 -8.93
N VAL A 190 -9.88 12.15 -9.61
CA VAL A 190 -9.29 13.44 -10.01
C VAL A 190 -10.10 13.98 -11.18
N ALA A 191 -10.58 15.23 -11.05
CA ALA A 191 -11.23 15.98 -12.13
C ALA A 191 -10.22 16.41 -13.21
#